data_AF-A0A948BSK8-F1
#
_entry.id   AF-A0A948BSK8-F1
#
_cell.length_a   1.000
_cell.length_b   1.000
_cell.length_c   1.000
_cell.angle_alpha   90.00
_cell.angle_beta   90.00
_cell.angle_gamma   90.00
#
_symmetry.space_group_name_H-M   'P 1'
#
loop_
_entity.id
_entity.type
_entity.pdbx_description
1 polymer ?
#
loop_
_entity_poly.entity_id
_entity_poly.type
_entity_poly.pdbx_seq_one_letter_code
_entity_poly.pdbx_strand_id
1 'polypeptide(L)'
;MKHITATDFYNYTKCKYRVYMDKNTDPQTGDQLSHFLQLLWQNGVIHEEKAIKYFKEQKDKTFAEVLTEDVMDEEALKQAAEQTYLHMKKGVNFIYQGALLRPGQDSLF
;
A
#
# COMPACT_ATOMS: atom_id res chain seq x y z
N MET A 1 6.21 -26.57 -7.36
CA MET A 1 5.65 -26.03 -8.62
C MET A 1 5.40 -24.55 -8.40
N LYS A 2 5.86 -23.63 -9.26
CA LYS A 2 5.54 -22.20 -9.11
C LYS A 2 4.05 -22.01 -9.39
N HIS A 3 3.29 -21.52 -8.42
CA HIS A 3 1.85 -21.29 -8.58
C HIS A 3 1.61 -20.22 -9.66
N ILE A 4 0.52 -20.41 -10.42
CA ILE A 4 0.03 -19.41 -11.38
C ILE A 4 -1.07 -18.64 -10.67
N THR A 5 -0.92 -17.32 -10.60
CA THR A 5 -1.87 -16.41 -9.95
C THR A 5 -2.81 -15.78 -10.98
N ALA A 6 -3.93 -15.22 -10.53
CA ALA A 6 -4.81 -14.43 -11.39
C ALA A 6 -4.07 -13.23 -12.02
N THR A 7 -3.10 -12.65 -11.28
CA THR A 7 -2.21 -11.59 -11.75
C THR A 7 -1.34 -12.05 -12.92
N ASP A 8 -0.84 -13.29 -12.90
CA ASP A 8 -0.09 -13.85 -14.03
C ASP A 8 -0.93 -13.86 -15.31
N PHE A 9 -2.20 -14.26 -15.23
CA PHE A 9 -3.11 -14.23 -16.39
C PHE A 9 -3.35 -12.81 -16.90
N TYR A 10 -3.64 -11.86 -16.00
CA TYR A 10 -3.80 -10.46 -16.38
C TYR A 10 -2.54 -9.92 -17.08
N ASN A 11 -1.37 -10.14 -16.49
CA ASN A 11 -0.10 -9.68 -17.04
C ASN A 11 0.20 -10.33 -18.40
N TYR A 12 -0.11 -11.61 -18.58
CA TYR A 12 0.07 -12.29 -19.86
C TYR A 12 -0.76 -11.65 -20.98
N THR A 13 -1.98 -11.20 -20.70
CA THR A 13 -2.82 -10.51 -21.69
C THR A 13 -2.26 -9.15 -22.11
N LYS A 14 -1.54 -8.47 -21.21
CA LYS A 14 -0.92 -7.16 -21.48
C LYS A 14 0.44 -7.30 -22.17
N CYS A 15 1.25 -8.24 -21.70
CA CYS A 15 2.56 -8.55 -22.25
C CYS A 15 2.91 -10.02 -22.02
N LYS A 16 2.98 -10.79 -23.11
CA LYS A 16 3.23 -12.24 -23.07
C LYS A 16 4.53 -12.62 -22.35
N TYR A 17 5.55 -11.76 -22.44
CA TYR A 17 6.87 -12.00 -21.84
C TYR A 17 6.94 -11.58 -20.37
N ARG A 18 6.02 -10.73 -19.89
CA ARG A 18 6.06 -10.16 -18.54
C ARG A 18 6.03 -11.25 -17.45
N VAL A 19 5.13 -12.23 -17.58
CA VAL A 19 5.01 -13.35 -16.63
C VAL A 19 6.29 -14.19 -16.55
N TYR A 20 6.98 -14.36 -17.69
CA TYR A 20 8.24 -15.08 -17.73
C TYR A 20 9.36 -14.28 -17.05
N MET A 21 9.46 -12.98 -17.36
CA MET A 21 10.48 -12.10 -16.77
C MET A 21 10.27 -11.96 -15.25
N ASP A 22 9.04 -11.73 -14.78
CA ASP A 22 8.72 -11.59 -13.36
C ASP A 22 9.11 -12.84 -12.53
N LYS A 23 9.13 -14.03 -13.15
CA LYS A 23 9.45 -15.30 -12.46
C LYS A 23 10.89 -15.75 -12.61
N ASN A 24 11.65 -15.22 -13.57
CA ASN A 24 12.97 -15.76 -13.95
C ASN A 24 14.07 -14.70 -14.06
N THR A 25 13.75 -13.42 -14.04
CA THR A 25 14.73 -12.33 -13.98
C THR A 25 15.11 -12.07 -12.53
N ASP A 26 16.41 -11.97 -12.26
CA ASP A 26 16.92 -11.56 -10.96
C ASP A 26 16.58 -10.06 -10.74
N PRO A 27 15.81 -9.69 -9.70
CA PRO A 27 15.44 -8.31 -9.41
C PRO A 27 16.63 -7.36 -9.32
N GLN A 28 17.81 -7.87 -8.95
CA GLN A 28 19.05 -7.09 -8.82
C GLN A 28 19.68 -6.74 -10.19
N THR A 29 19.31 -7.47 -11.24
CA THR A 29 19.80 -7.26 -12.61
C THR A 29 18.80 -6.52 -13.51
N GLY A 30 17.67 -6.08 -12.95
CA GLY A 30 16.63 -5.37 -13.69
C GLY A 30 17.12 -4.04 -14.25
N ASP A 31 16.61 -3.66 -15.43
CA ASP A 31 16.88 -2.36 -16.02
C ASP A 31 16.56 -1.23 -15.03
N GLN A 32 17.38 -0.18 -15.06
CA GLN A 32 17.14 1.01 -14.26
C GLN A 32 15.73 1.55 -14.55
N LEU A 33 14.98 1.89 -13.49
CA LEU A 33 13.66 2.50 -13.62
C LEU A 33 13.75 3.71 -14.55
N SER A 34 12.92 3.73 -15.58
CA SER A 34 12.89 4.86 -16.51
C SER A 34 12.72 6.19 -15.75
N HIS A 35 13.37 7.25 -16.22
CA HIS A 35 13.21 8.59 -15.62
C HIS A 35 11.74 9.03 -15.52
N PHE A 36 10.91 8.60 -16.46
CA PHE A 36 9.47 8.85 -16.43
C PHE A 36 8.80 8.19 -15.22
N LEU A 37 9.10 6.92 -14.92
CA LEU A 37 8.57 6.23 -13.75
C LEU A 37 9.05 6.86 -12.44
N GLN A 38 10.31 7.28 -12.40
CA GLN A 38 10.85 8.01 -11.24
C GLN A 38 10.09 9.32 -11.02
N LEU A 39 9.82 10.07 -12.09
CA LEU A 39 9.06 11.31 -12.02
C LEU A 39 7.60 11.08 -11.60
N LEU A 40 6.97 10.00 -12.07
CA LEU A 40 5.64 9.61 -11.62
C LEU A 40 5.62 9.30 -10.11
N TRP A 41 6.60 8.56 -9.61
CA TRP A 41 6.74 8.29 -8.19
C TRP A 41 6.87 9.60 -7.40
N GLN A 42 7.82 10.46 -7.79
CA GLN A 42 8.05 11.74 -7.13
C GLN A 42 6.79 12.60 -7.09
N ASN A 43 6.06 12.68 -8.20
CA ASN A 43 4.79 13.41 -8.26
C ASN A 43 3.73 12.78 -7.33
N GLY A 44 3.69 11.46 -7.22
CA GLY A 44 2.82 10.75 -6.27
C GLY A 44 3.10 11.16 -4.83
N VAL A 45 4.37 11.11 -4.41
CA VAL A 45 4.80 11.52 -3.06
C VAL A 45 4.45 12.98 -2.79
N ILE A 46 4.75 13.89 -3.73
CA ILE A 46 4.42 15.32 -3.59
C ILE A 46 2.90 15.52 -3.45
N HIS A 47 2.09 14.77 -4.20
CA HIS A 47 0.64 14.86 -4.11
C HIS A 47 0.12 14.39 -2.75
N GLU A 48 0.64 13.27 -2.26
CA GLU A 48 0.29 12.70 -0.96
C GLU A 48 0.66 13.65 0.19
N GLU A 49 1.88 14.21 0.19
CA GLU A 49 2.31 15.21 1.17
C GLU A 49 1.38 16.43 1.19
N LYS A 50 0.97 16.91 0.02
CA LYS A 50 0.02 18.03 -0.10
C LYS A 50 -1.35 17.67 0.48
N ALA A 51 -1.84 16.46 0.22
CA ALA A 51 -3.11 15.99 0.76
C ALA A 51 -3.06 15.87 2.28
N ILE A 52 -2.00 15.26 2.84
CA ILE A 52 -1.80 15.14 4.29
C ILE A 52 -1.75 16.53 4.93
N LYS A 53 -0.99 17.46 4.35
CA LYS A 53 -0.90 18.84 4.82
C LYS A 53 -2.27 19.53 4.85
N TYR A 54 -3.04 19.40 3.76
CA TYR A 54 -4.39 19.96 3.66
C TYR A 54 -5.31 19.45 4.78
N PHE A 55 -5.26 18.16 5.11
CA PHE A 55 -6.07 17.60 6.19
C PHE A 55 -5.58 17.98 7.59
N LYS A 56 -4.25 18.09 7.80
CA LYS A 56 -3.65 18.54 9.07
C LYS A 56 -3.96 20.02 9.38
N GLU A 57 -4.12 20.86 8.37
CA GLU A 57 -4.37 22.31 8.54
C GLU A 57 -5.84 22.67 8.84
N GLN A 58 -6.76 21.71 8.82
CA GLN A 58 -8.18 21.95 9.13
C GLN A 58 -8.39 22.15 10.63
N LYS A 59 -8.67 23.39 11.05
CA LYS A 59 -8.78 23.77 12.47
C LYS A 59 -9.88 23.06 13.26
N ASP A 60 -10.96 22.67 12.59
CA ASP A 60 -12.15 22.08 13.24
C ASP A 60 -12.16 20.55 13.18
N LYS A 61 -11.10 19.93 12.67
CA LYS A 61 -11.04 18.48 12.45
C LYS A 61 -9.76 17.90 13.03
N THR A 62 -9.89 16.76 13.68
CA THR A 62 -8.75 16.04 14.25
C THR A 62 -8.15 15.10 13.20
N PHE A 63 -6.83 15.02 13.16
CA PHE A 63 -6.07 14.13 12.29
C PHE A 63 -5.24 13.14 13.12
N ALA A 64 -5.21 11.87 12.73
CA ALA A 64 -4.33 10.84 13.28
C ALA A 64 -3.65 10.05 12.16
N GLU A 65 -2.50 9.49 12.47
CA GLU A 65 -1.65 8.72 11.56
C GLU A 65 -1.33 7.39 12.21
N VAL A 66 -1.56 6.31 11.46
CA VAL A 66 -1.25 4.94 11.90
C VAL A 66 0.03 4.53 11.18
N LEU A 67 1.10 4.29 11.94
CA LEU A 67 2.38 3.88 11.38
C LEU A 67 2.42 2.36 11.26
N THR A 68 2.52 1.86 10.03
CA THR A 68 2.87 0.46 9.76
C THR A 68 4.20 0.40 9.05
N GLU A 69 5.21 -0.13 9.74
CA GLU A 69 6.54 -0.31 9.16
C GLU A 69 6.55 -1.44 8.11
N ASP A 70 5.65 -2.43 8.25
CA ASP A 70 5.59 -3.55 7.31
C ASP A 70 4.16 -4.08 7.14
N VAL A 71 3.66 -4.07 5.89
CA VAL A 71 2.29 -4.50 5.54
C VAL A 71 2.22 -6.03 5.33
N MET A 72 3.38 -6.71 5.31
CA MET A 72 3.46 -8.15 5.10
C MET A 72 3.45 -8.98 6.39
N ASP A 73 3.56 -8.33 7.55
CA ASP A 73 3.43 -8.98 8.86
C ASP A 73 1.99 -8.91 9.38
N GLU A 74 1.41 -10.07 9.68
CA GLU A 74 0.05 -10.19 10.18
C GLU A 74 -0.11 -9.52 11.56
N GLU A 75 0.93 -9.54 12.40
CA GLU A 75 0.94 -8.91 13.72
C GLU A 75 0.88 -7.37 13.56
N ALA A 76 1.70 -6.82 12.65
CA ALA A 76 1.73 -5.40 12.33
C ALA A 76 0.37 -4.91 11.78
N LEU A 77 -0.26 -5.70 10.89
CA LEU A 77 -1.60 -5.41 10.38
C LEU A 77 -2.67 -5.39 11.48
N LYS A 78 -2.61 -6.33 12.43
CA LYS A 78 -3.53 -6.37 13.58
C LYS A 78 -3.36 -5.15 14.48
N GLN A 79 -2.12 -4.77 14.78
CA GLN A 79 -1.83 -3.58 15.57
C GLN A 79 -2.32 -2.30 14.88
N ALA A 80 -2.10 -2.18 13.57
CA ALA A 80 -2.57 -1.06 12.77
C ALA A 80 -4.11 -0.95 12.79
N ALA A 81 -4.79 -2.08 12.66
CA ALA A 81 -6.24 -2.13 12.70
C ALA A 81 -6.79 -1.76 14.09
N GLU A 82 -6.12 -2.20 15.16
CA GLU A 82 -6.48 -1.81 16.52
C GLU A 82 -6.29 -0.30 16.74
N GLN A 83 -5.15 0.27 16.32
CA GLN A 83 -4.93 1.72 16.40
C GLN A 83 -5.97 2.50 15.61
N THR A 84 -6.27 2.06 14.40
CA THR A 84 -7.32 2.64 13.55
C THR A 84 -8.67 2.64 14.28
N TYR A 85 -9.05 1.49 14.85
CA TYR A 85 -10.29 1.35 15.60
C TYR A 85 -10.34 2.24 16.84
N LEU A 86 -9.23 2.40 17.56
CA LEU A 86 -9.13 3.33 18.69
C LEU A 86 -9.31 4.79 18.25
N HIS A 87 -8.73 5.20 17.12
CA HIS A 87 -8.95 6.53 16.56
C HIS A 87 -10.39 6.75 16.12
N MET A 88 -11.03 5.75 15.52
CA MET A 88 -12.46 5.81 15.16
C MET A 88 -13.33 5.97 16.41
N LYS A 89 -13.08 5.21 17.48
CA LYS A 89 -13.81 5.34 18.76
C LYS A 89 -13.64 6.71 19.41
N LYS A 90 -12.47 7.32 19.27
CA LYS A 90 -12.19 8.68 19.76
C LYS A 90 -12.87 9.77 18.91
N GLY A 91 -13.50 9.42 17.80
CA GLY A 91 -14.17 10.36 16.91
C GLY A 91 -13.20 11.13 16.02
N VAL A 92 -12.03 10.57 15.71
CA VAL A 92 -11.06 11.23 14.84
C VAL A 92 -11.62 11.40 13.43
N ASN A 93 -11.60 12.63 12.88
CA ASN A 93 -12.15 12.92 11.56
C ASN A 93 -11.33 12.35 10.39
N PHE A 94 -10.00 12.40 10.48
CA PHE A 94 -9.11 11.92 9.43
C PHE A 94 -8.07 10.96 10.00
N ILE A 95 -8.04 9.73 9.48
CA ILE A 95 -7.06 8.71 9.86
C ILE A 95 -6.28 8.35 8.61
N TYR A 96 -5.01 8.71 8.57
CA TYR A 96 -4.10 8.38 7.48
C TYR A 96 -3.46 6.99 7.73
N GLN A 97 -3.31 6.22 6.65
CA GLN A 97 -2.82 4.82 6.67
C GLN A 97 -3.63 3.88 7.58
N GLY A 98 -4.91 4.19 7.80
CA GLY A 98 -5.78 3.32 8.59
C GLY A 98 -5.98 1.95 7.95
N ALA A 99 -5.90 0.90 8.77
CA ALA A 99 -6.15 -0.49 8.38
C ALA A 99 -7.49 -0.96 8.96
N LEU A 100 -8.25 -1.71 8.18
CA LEU A 100 -9.50 -2.35 8.62
C LEU A 100 -9.41 -3.85 8.35
N LEU A 101 -9.55 -4.63 9.40
CA LEU A 101 -9.64 -6.08 9.29
C LEU A 101 -11.11 -6.52 9.24
N ARG A 102 -11.43 -7.39 8.30
CA ARG A 102 -12.72 -8.07 8.22
C ARG A 102 -12.71 -9.28 9.17
N PRO A 103 -13.68 -9.37 10.10
CA PRO A 103 -13.79 -10.54 10.96
C PRO A 103 -14.05 -11.79 10.11
N GLY A 104 -13.12 -12.76 10.18
CA GLY A 104 -13.27 -14.09 9.58
C GLY A 104 -12.76 -14.29 8.15
N GLN A 105 -12.06 -13.31 7.55
CA GLN A 105 -11.47 -13.46 6.20
C GLN A 105 -9.99 -13.08 6.08
N ASP A 106 -9.38 -12.53 7.14
CA ASP A 106 -8.00 -12.07 7.09
C ASP A 106 -7.08 -13.10 7.74
N SER A 107 -7.02 -14.31 7.18
CA SER A 107 -5.75 -15.03 7.10
C SER A 107 -5.09 -14.56 5.81
N LEU A 108 -3.85 -14.06 5.91
CA LEU A 108 -3.02 -13.98 4.72
C LEU A 108 -2.85 -15.43 4.26
N PHE A 109 -3.56 -15.78 3.18
CA PHE A 109 -3.74 -17.11 2.57
C PHE A 109 -4.89 -17.97 3.12
#